data_AF-A0A5J4TJD4-F1
#
_entry.id   AF-A0A5J4TJD4-F1
#
_cell.length_a   1.000
_cell.length_b   1.000
_cell.length_c   1.000
_cell.angle_alpha   90.00
_cell.angle_beta   90.00
_cell.angle_gamma   90.00
#
_symmetry.space_group_name_H-M   'P 1'
#
loop_
_entity.id
_entity.type
_entity.pdbx_description
1 polymer ?
#
loop_
_entity_poly.entity_id
_entity_poly.type
_entity_poly.pdbx_seq_one_letter_code
_entity_poly.pdbx_strand_id
1 'polypeptide(L)'
;MSACANAIKYALAYWDFKMDQDYTPKDDYASFVLTQNYWNIKVQNYLEQDKRRNRDTSNNIKESDCAFYRKLFLSTGCHICKVRFTSKNPPTIDRINNDRGHSADNHDRFNPFVKEFMNQRIQAINEKNDGKKQFYKQAMNSSYG
;
A
#
# COMPACT_ATOMS: atom_id res chain seq x y z
N MET A 1 18.35 -12.59 8.88
CA MET A 1 18.94 -12.16 7.59
C MET A 1 17.84 -11.83 6.59
N SER A 2 17.24 -10.62 6.65
CA SER A 2 16.12 -10.22 5.77
C SER A 2 16.29 -8.83 5.14
N ALA A 3 17.22 -8.01 5.62
CA ALA A 3 17.46 -6.66 5.09
C ALA A 3 17.85 -6.65 3.60
N CYS A 4 18.64 -7.65 3.15
CA CYS A 4 19.10 -7.71 1.76
C CYS A 4 18.00 -8.13 0.78
N ALA A 5 17.05 -8.98 1.17
CA ALA A 5 15.98 -9.43 0.29
C ALA A 5 15.02 -8.29 -0.08
N ASN A 6 14.67 -7.45 0.89
CA ASN A 6 13.84 -6.27 0.65
C ASN A 6 14.58 -5.23 -0.19
N ALA A 7 15.87 -4.98 0.09
CA ALA A 7 16.69 -4.06 -0.69
C ALA A 7 16.81 -4.48 -2.17
N ILE A 8 17.02 -5.77 -2.43
CA ILE A 8 17.08 -6.32 -3.80
C ILE A 8 15.72 -6.23 -4.49
N LYS A 9 14.63 -6.57 -3.79
CA LYS A 9 13.25 -6.44 -4.30
C LYS A 9 12.94 -4.99 -4.72
N TYR A 10 13.35 -4.03 -3.91
CA TYR A 10 13.21 -2.61 -4.23
C TYR A 10 14.10 -2.21 -5.41
N ALA A 11 15.39 -2.57 -5.41
CA ALA A 11 16.29 -2.25 -6.51
C ALA A 11 15.77 -2.75 -7.87
N LEU A 12 15.24 -3.99 -7.91
CA LEU A 12 14.62 -4.55 -9.12
C LEU A 12 13.34 -3.82 -9.53
N ALA A 13 12.47 -3.48 -8.56
CA ALA A 13 11.24 -2.73 -8.83
C ALA A 13 11.50 -1.32 -9.40
N TYR A 14 12.69 -0.76 -9.19
CA TYR A 14 13.08 0.57 -9.65
C TYR A 14 14.09 0.57 -10.81
N TRP A 15 14.58 -0.58 -11.26
CA TRP A 15 15.60 -0.66 -12.33
C TRP A 15 15.10 -0.04 -13.64
N ASP A 16 13.83 -0.27 -13.99
CA ASP A 16 13.22 0.24 -15.22
C ASP A 16 12.52 1.59 -15.05
N PHE A 17 12.69 2.26 -13.91
CA PHE A 17 12.01 3.52 -13.62
C PHE A 17 12.66 4.69 -14.37
N LYS A 18 11.89 5.39 -15.21
CA LYS A 18 12.36 6.55 -15.99
C LYS A 18 11.76 7.85 -15.44
N MET A 19 12.63 8.84 -15.17
CA MET A 19 12.25 10.10 -14.52
C MET A 19 11.37 11.01 -15.38
N ASP A 20 11.47 10.87 -16.70
CA ASP A 20 10.82 11.67 -17.73
C ASP A 20 9.60 10.98 -18.35
N GLN A 21 9.32 9.74 -17.95
CA GLN A 21 8.24 8.96 -18.53
C GLN A 21 6.89 9.48 -18.02
N ASP A 22 5.98 9.75 -18.96
CA ASP A 22 4.60 10.07 -18.65
C ASP A 22 3.89 8.81 -18.16
N TYR A 23 3.61 8.79 -16.86
CA TYR A 23 2.88 7.73 -16.18
C TYR A 23 1.38 8.03 -16.11
N THR A 24 0.84 8.88 -16.99
CA THR A 24 -0.62 9.06 -17.07
C THR A 24 -1.29 7.69 -17.15
N PRO A 25 -2.28 7.42 -16.28
CA PRO A 25 -2.95 6.13 -16.26
C PRO A 25 -3.61 5.86 -17.61
N LYS A 26 -3.05 4.93 -18.39
CA LYS A 26 -3.80 4.29 -19.47
C LYS A 26 -4.66 3.24 -18.79
N ASP A 27 -5.92 3.57 -18.57
CA ASP A 27 -6.88 2.74 -17.83
C ASP A 27 -7.52 1.70 -18.79
N ASP A 28 -6.69 0.87 -19.41
CA ASP A 28 -7.10 -0.20 -20.33
C ASP A 28 -7.51 -1.50 -19.61
N TYR A 29 -7.31 -1.56 -18.28
CA TYR A 29 -7.65 -2.71 -17.45
C TYR A 29 -8.93 -2.49 -16.65
N ALA A 30 -9.70 -3.57 -16.48
CA ALA A 30 -10.86 -3.57 -15.60
C ALA A 30 -10.47 -3.28 -14.14
N SER A 31 -11.35 -2.55 -13.44
CA SER A 31 -11.17 -2.26 -12.02
C SER A 31 -11.11 -3.54 -11.18
N PHE A 32 -10.29 -3.51 -10.14
CA PHE A 32 -10.17 -4.60 -9.18
C PHE A 32 -11.47 -4.73 -8.39
N VAL A 33 -12.11 -5.90 -8.49
CA VAL A 33 -13.29 -6.24 -7.70
C VAL A 33 -12.88 -7.23 -6.61
N LEU A 34 -12.97 -6.78 -5.36
CA LEU A 34 -12.66 -7.62 -4.20
C LEU A 34 -13.74 -8.69 -4.01
N THR A 35 -13.46 -9.94 -4.34
CA THR A 35 -14.42 -11.05 -4.14
C THR A 35 -14.43 -11.51 -2.68
N GLN A 36 -15.56 -12.08 -2.23
CA GLN A 36 -15.67 -12.60 -0.86
C GLN A 36 -14.68 -13.75 -0.60
N ASN A 37 -14.48 -14.64 -1.58
CA ASN A 37 -13.54 -15.75 -1.44
C ASN A 37 -12.10 -15.25 -1.28
N TYR A 38 -11.70 -14.27 -2.10
CA TYR A 38 -10.37 -13.64 -1.97
C TYR A 38 -10.20 -12.99 -0.58
N TRP A 39 -11.24 -12.28 -0.12
CA TRP A 39 -11.24 -11.64 1.20
C TRP A 39 -11.07 -12.65 2.34
N ASN A 40 -11.84 -13.73 2.34
CA ASN A 40 -11.79 -14.75 3.39
C ASN A 40 -10.38 -15.37 3.46
N ILE A 41 -9.78 -15.72 2.32
CA ILE A 41 -8.41 -16.23 2.26
C ILE A 41 -7.41 -15.23 2.85
N LYS A 42 -7.54 -13.94 2.52
CA LYS A 42 -6.66 -12.87 3.05
C LYS A 42 -6.81 -12.71 4.56
N VAL A 43 -8.03 -12.63 5.08
CA VAL A 43 -8.31 -12.49 6.52
C VAL A 43 -7.73 -13.68 7.31
N GLN A 44 -7.92 -14.90 6.82
CA GLN A 44 -7.36 -16.10 7.46
C GLN A 44 -5.83 -16.09 7.45
N ASN A 45 -5.20 -15.71 6.33
CA ASN A 45 -3.74 -15.58 6.27
C ASN A 45 -3.21 -14.53 7.26
N TYR A 46 -3.89 -13.40 7.41
CA TYR A 46 -3.52 -12.36 8.36
C TYR A 46 -3.66 -12.82 9.82
N LEU A 47 -4.76 -13.51 10.13
CA LEU A 47 -4.97 -14.11 11.44
C LEU A 47 -3.85 -15.10 11.80
N GLU A 48 -3.51 -16.00 10.88
CA GLU A 48 -2.45 -16.99 11.10
C GLU A 48 -1.07 -16.34 11.25
N GLN A 49 -0.78 -15.28 10.49
CA GLN A 49 0.46 -14.52 10.66
C GLN A 49 0.55 -13.85 12.03
N ASP A 50 -0.54 -13.27 12.51
CA ASP A 50 -0.57 -12.57 13.80
C ASP A 50 -0.46 -13.56 14.97
N LYS A 51 -1.17 -14.70 14.90
CA LYS A 51 -1.02 -15.80 15.86
C LYS A 51 0.41 -16.31 15.94
N ARG A 52 1.06 -16.56 14.79
CA ARG A 52 2.46 -17.03 14.74
C ARG A 52 3.46 -16.08 15.39
N ARG A 53 3.10 -14.79 15.50
CA ARG A 53 3.91 -13.74 16.12
C ARG A 53 3.41 -13.33 17.50
N ASN A 54 2.43 -14.06 18.07
CA ASN A 54 1.79 -13.76 19.35
C ASN A 54 1.27 -12.31 19.44
N ARG A 55 0.73 -11.78 18.34
CA ARG A 55 0.10 -10.44 18.32
C ARG A 55 -1.34 -10.53 18.77
N ASP A 56 -1.86 -9.44 19.33
CA ASP A 56 -3.29 -9.31 19.61
C ASP A 56 -4.09 -9.32 18.30
N THR A 57 -5.07 -10.21 18.22
CA THR A 57 -5.96 -10.41 17.07
C THR A 57 -7.40 -9.99 17.36
N SER A 58 -7.71 -9.51 18.57
CA SER A 58 -9.07 -9.19 19.00
C SER A 58 -9.77 -8.18 18.09
N ASN A 59 -8.99 -7.24 17.55
CA ASN A 59 -9.44 -6.15 16.70
C ASN A 59 -9.05 -6.32 15.22
N ASN A 60 -8.67 -7.53 14.80
CA ASN A 60 -8.35 -7.79 13.40
C ASN A 60 -9.57 -7.59 12.50
N ILE A 61 -9.31 -7.20 11.25
CA ILE A 61 -10.32 -7.19 10.18
C ILE A 61 -10.97 -8.57 10.05
N LYS A 62 -12.27 -8.59 9.75
CA LYS A 62 -13.11 -9.78 9.74
C LYS A 62 -13.65 -10.06 8.35
N GLU A 63 -14.10 -11.29 8.14
CA GLU A 63 -14.74 -11.72 6.89
C GLU A 63 -15.98 -10.87 6.54
N SER A 64 -16.68 -10.37 7.56
CA SER A 64 -17.82 -9.46 7.45
C SER A 64 -17.47 -8.10 6.81
N ASP A 65 -16.21 -7.68 6.85
CA ASP A 65 -15.80 -6.34 6.42
C ASP A 65 -15.60 -6.26 4.89
N CYS A 66 -15.76 -7.38 4.16
CA CYS A 66 -15.53 -7.44 2.72
C CYS A 66 -16.33 -6.40 1.94
N ALA A 67 -17.60 -6.17 2.29
CA ALA A 67 -18.45 -5.23 1.57
C ALA A 67 -17.95 -3.78 1.70
N PHE A 68 -17.48 -3.42 2.91
CA PHE A 68 -16.89 -2.12 3.18
C PHE A 68 -15.63 -1.91 2.34
N TYR A 69 -14.67 -2.86 2.40
CA TYR A 69 -13.41 -2.75 1.65
C TYR A 69 -13.60 -2.84 0.13
N ARG A 70 -14.57 -3.63 -0.35
CA ARG A 70 -14.95 -3.66 -1.76
C ARG A 70 -15.39 -2.28 -2.23
N LYS A 71 -16.29 -1.62 -1.48
CA LYS A 71 -16.74 -0.26 -1.81
C LYS A 71 -15.59 0.73 -1.75
N LEU A 72 -14.74 0.64 -0.73
CA LEU A 72 -13.55 1.48 -0.57
C LEU A 72 -12.66 1.39 -1.82
N PHE A 73 -12.27 0.19 -2.25
CA PHE A 73 -11.36 0.02 -3.40
C PHE A 73 -11.96 0.39 -4.75
N LEU A 74 -13.29 0.32 -4.90
CA LEU A 74 -13.96 0.79 -6.11
C LEU A 74 -14.11 2.32 -6.14
N SER A 75 -14.25 2.95 -4.98
CA SER A 75 -14.43 4.40 -4.83
C SER A 75 -13.11 5.18 -4.74
N THR A 76 -12.01 4.48 -4.49
CA THR A 76 -10.68 5.07 -4.31
C THR A 76 -9.71 4.57 -5.37
N GLY A 77 -8.64 5.34 -5.60
CA GLY A 77 -7.49 4.90 -6.38
C GLY A 77 -6.26 4.80 -5.50
N CYS A 78 -5.15 4.35 -6.09
CA CYS A 78 -3.84 4.40 -5.45
C CYS A 78 -3.57 5.82 -4.95
N HIS A 79 -3.21 5.95 -3.68
CA HIS A 79 -3.03 7.27 -3.08
C HIS A 79 -1.81 8.02 -3.67
N ILE A 80 -0.80 7.30 -4.17
CA ILE A 80 0.41 7.88 -4.77
C ILE A 80 0.17 8.32 -6.21
N CYS A 81 -0.30 7.41 -7.08
CA CYS A 81 -0.41 7.68 -8.53
C CYS A 81 -1.83 8.00 -8.99
N LYS A 82 -2.84 7.93 -8.12
CA LYS A 82 -4.26 8.19 -8.38
C LYS A 82 -4.93 7.23 -9.39
N VAL A 83 -4.19 6.29 -9.97
CA VAL A 83 -4.70 5.20 -10.83
C VAL A 83 -5.69 4.35 -10.04
N ARG A 84 -6.74 3.87 -10.69
CA ARG A 84 -7.67 2.89 -10.10
C ARG A 84 -6.94 1.58 -9.78
N PHE A 85 -7.41 0.85 -8.77
CA PHE A 85 -6.89 -0.48 -8.53
C PHE A 85 -7.34 -1.43 -9.63
N THR A 86 -6.43 -2.28 -10.09
CA THR A 86 -6.67 -3.29 -11.14
C THR A 86 -6.05 -4.61 -10.72
N SER A 87 -6.23 -5.67 -11.49
CA SER A 87 -5.55 -6.95 -11.23
C SER A 87 -4.01 -6.85 -11.29
N LYS A 88 -3.46 -5.83 -11.98
CA LYS A 88 -2.02 -5.55 -12.06
C LYS A 88 -1.51 -4.68 -10.91
N ASN A 89 -2.40 -3.93 -10.27
CA ASN A 89 -2.12 -3.12 -9.09
C ASN A 89 -3.22 -3.35 -8.04
N PRO A 90 -3.21 -4.50 -7.36
CA PRO A 90 -4.20 -4.79 -6.32
C PRO A 90 -3.96 -3.88 -5.10
N PRO A 91 -5.02 -3.49 -4.37
CA PRO A 91 -4.88 -2.69 -3.17
C PRO A 91 -4.19 -3.49 -2.06
N THR A 92 -3.34 -2.82 -1.29
CA THR A 92 -2.61 -3.43 -0.16
C THR A 92 -3.32 -3.12 1.16
N ILE A 93 -3.48 -4.16 1.98
CA ILE A 93 -4.10 -4.12 3.32
C ILE A 93 -3.12 -4.69 4.33
N ASP A 94 -1.85 -4.31 4.19
CA ASP A 94 -0.79 -4.78 5.08
C ASP A 94 -0.62 -3.81 6.25
N ARG A 95 0.04 -4.31 7.30
CA ARG A 95 0.27 -3.57 8.56
C ARG A 95 1.28 -2.45 8.32
N ILE A 96 1.02 -1.29 8.92
CA ILE A 96 2.00 -0.20 8.98
C ILE A 96 2.91 -0.38 10.18
N ASN A 97 2.30 -0.70 11.33
CA ASN A 97 3.05 -1.06 12.53
C ASN A 97 3.14 -2.57 12.64
N ASN A 98 4.37 -3.09 12.52
CA ASN A 98 4.69 -4.51 12.60
C ASN A 98 4.52 -5.13 13.99
N ASP A 99 4.36 -4.33 15.04
CA ASP A 99 4.14 -4.82 16.40
C ASP A 99 2.64 -5.01 16.70
N ARG A 100 1.75 -4.50 15.84
CA ARG A 100 0.29 -4.59 15.99
C ARG A 100 -0.32 -5.58 14.99
N GLY A 101 -1.46 -6.17 15.33
CA GLY A 101 -2.23 -7.03 14.42
C GLY A 101 -2.81 -6.27 13.22
N HIS A 102 -3.45 -7.00 12.31
CA HIS A 102 -4.15 -6.43 11.14
C HIS A 102 -5.51 -5.82 11.52
N SER A 103 -5.50 -4.82 12.39
CA SER A 103 -6.70 -4.06 12.74
C SER A 103 -6.97 -2.96 11.71
N ALA A 104 -8.24 -2.59 11.54
CA ALA A 104 -8.64 -1.52 10.62
C ALA A 104 -7.86 -0.21 10.89
N ASP A 105 -7.63 0.15 12.15
CA ASP A 105 -6.87 1.35 12.52
C ASP A 105 -5.37 1.26 12.19
N ASN A 106 -4.79 0.05 12.16
CA ASN A 106 -3.40 -0.16 11.73
C ASN A 106 -3.27 -0.03 10.19
N HIS A 107 -4.37 -0.13 9.46
CA HIS A 107 -4.44 0.15 8.02
C HIS A 107 -4.78 1.63 7.75
N ASP A 108 -5.67 2.24 8.55
CA ASP A 108 -6.13 3.63 8.35
C ASP A 108 -5.06 4.70 8.65
N ARG A 109 -4.06 4.37 9.47
CA ARG A 109 -2.91 5.24 9.74
C ARG A 109 -2.02 5.47 8.50
N PHE A 110 -2.29 4.78 7.40
CA PHE A 110 -1.57 4.96 6.13
C PHE A 110 -1.98 6.28 5.48
N ASN A 111 -3.25 6.66 5.64
CA ASN A 111 -3.80 7.86 5.03
C ASN A 111 -3.11 9.13 5.54
N PRO A 112 -2.94 9.34 6.86
CA PRO A 112 -2.10 10.43 7.37
C PRO A 112 -0.64 10.36 6.90
N PHE A 113 -0.02 9.18 6.94
CA PHE A 113 1.38 8.99 6.53
C PHE A 113 1.62 9.42 5.08
N VAL A 114 0.83 8.91 4.14
CA VAL A 114 0.99 9.26 2.73
C VAL A 114 0.52 10.69 2.46
N LYS A 115 -0.50 11.21 3.16
CA LYS A 115 -0.87 12.64 3.03
C LYS A 115 0.31 13.55 3.40
N GLU A 116 0.95 13.29 4.53
CA GLU A 116 2.12 14.04 4.98
C GLU A 116 3.27 13.93 3.97
N PHE A 117 3.67 12.70 3.61
CA PHE A 117 4.80 12.49 2.71
C PHE A 117 4.54 12.97 1.28
N MET A 118 3.29 12.93 0.80
CA MET A 118 2.92 13.53 -0.48
C MET A 118 3.00 15.05 -0.43
N ASN A 119 2.51 15.69 0.64
CA ASN A 119 2.60 17.15 0.80
C ASN A 119 4.07 17.60 0.85
N GLN A 120 4.89 16.89 1.64
CA GLN A 120 6.33 17.14 1.74
C GLN A 120 7.06 16.93 0.40
N ARG A 121 6.63 15.93 -0.38
CA ARG A 121 7.15 15.71 -1.75
C ARG A 121 6.74 16.84 -2.71
N ILE A 122 5.49 17.30 -2.66
CA ILE A 122 5.01 18.43 -3.48
C ILE A 122 5.80 19.69 -3.14
N GLN A 123 6.03 19.95 -1.86
CA GLN A 123 6.89 21.04 -1.41
C GLN A 123 8.31 20.90 -1.98
N ALA A 124 8.92 19.72 -1.90
CA ALA A 124 10.24 19.47 -2.48
C ALA A 124 10.30 19.67 -4.00
N ILE A 125 9.21 19.37 -4.73
CA ILE A 125 9.09 19.65 -6.17
C ILE A 125 9.08 21.16 -6.40
N ASN A 126 8.28 21.90 -5.64
CA ASN A 126 8.20 23.36 -5.75
C ASN A 126 9.52 24.06 -5.39
N GLU A 127 10.24 23.51 -4.42
CA GLU A 127 11.59 23.95 -4.01
C GLU A 127 12.70 23.52 -4.99
N LYS A 128 12.37 22.75 -6.04
CA LYS A 128 13.34 22.12 -6.96
C LYS A 128 14.43 21.32 -6.22
N ASN A 129 14.08 20.73 -5.08
CA ASN A 129 14.97 19.93 -4.26
C ASN A 129 14.85 18.45 -4.64
N ASP A 130 15.67 18.03 -5.60
CA ASP A 130 15.62 16.68 -6.15
C ASP A 130 15.90 15.59 -5.10
N GLY A 131 16.78 15.85 -4.13
CA GLY A 131 17.09 14.93 -3.04
C GLY A 131 15.87 14.65 -2.15
N LYS A 132 15.19 15.70 -1.67
CA LYS A 132 13.97 15.56 -0.86
C LYS A 132 12.82 14.95 -1.66
N LYS A 133 12.65 15.37 -2.92
CA LYS A 133 11.64 14.80 -3.83
C LYS A 133 11.81 13.28 -3.94
N GLN A 134 13.06 12.82 -4.06
CA GLN A 134 13.40 11.42 -4.18
C GLN A 134 13.25 10.66 -2.86
N PHE A 135 13.68 11.26 -1.74
CA PHE A 135 13.53 10.68 -0.40
C PHE A 135 12.06 10.39 -0.07
N TYR A 136 11.17 11.37 -0.20
CA TYR A 136 9.75 11.18 0.13
C TYR A 136 9.07 10.18 -0.80
N LYS A 137 9.45 10.17 -2.09
CA LYS A 137 9.00 9.13 -3.04
C LYS A 137 9.44 7.74 -2.58
N GLN A 138 10.70 7.56 -2.23
CA GLN A 138 11.23 6.26 -1.77
C GLN A 138 10.60 5.81 -0.47
N ALA A 139 10.41 6.71 0.51
CA ALA A 139 9.77 6.40 1.78
C ALA A 139 8.29 5.97 1.61
N MET A 140 7.56 6.62 0.71
CA MET A 140 6.19 6.20 0.39
C MET A 140 6.15 4.84 -0.30
N ASN A 141 7.08 4.56 -1.21
CA ASN A 141 7.07 3.26 -1.88
C ASN A 141 7.61 2.12 -1.00
N SER A 142 8.49 2.40 -0.04
CA SER A 142 9.03 1.40 0.90
C SER A 142 8.05 1.03 2.02
N SER A 143 7.08 1.92 2.30
CA SER A 143 5.98 1.65 3.23
C SER A 143 4.94 0.64 2.73
N TYR A 144 5.09 0.15 1.50
CA TYR A 144 4.22 -0.83 0.84
C TYR A 144 4.75 -2.28 0.91
N GLY A 145 5.83 -2.54 1.64
CA GLY A 145 6.52 -3.86 1.68
C GLY A 145 6.52 -4.56 3.02
#